data_AF-A0A151RJB6-F1
#
_entry.id   AF-A0A151RJB6-F1
#
_cell.length_a   1.000
_cell.length_b   1.000
_cell.length_c   1.000
_cell.angle_alpha   90.00
_cell.angle_beta   90.00
_cell.angle_gamma   90.00
#
_symmetry.space_group_name_H-M   'P 1'
#
loop_
_entity.id
_entity.type
_entity.pdbx_description
1 polymer ?
#
loop_
_entity_poly.entity_id
_entity_poly.type
_entity_poly.pdbx_seq_one_letter_code
_entity_poly.pdbx_strand_id
1 'polypeptide(L)'
;KKILIFSQTTQHSRELIAKYVKAYLTNWELKRVLSIIVDNATTNDVGVQYLKRRMLSWNCLVLKGEHVHMCCCEHILSLIVKDGLKEIKVSILKIQNVVKYVKSSPTRLARFKACVELKEISYKGFVCLDVKTKWN
;
A
#
# COMPACT_ATOMS: atom_id res chain seq x y z
N LYS A 1 13.17 -11.00 -0.48
CA LYS A 1 13.05 -9.68 -1.16
C LYS A 1 14.33 -8.89 -0.86
N LYS A 2 15.08 -8.46 -1.87
CA LYS A 2 16.28 -7.62 -1.67
C LYS A 2 15.92 -6.18 -2.02
N ILE A 3 16.23 -5.24 -1.13
CA ILE A 3 16.05 -3.81 -1.38
C ILE A 3 17.37 -3.30 -1.93
N LEU A 4 17.35 -2.75 -3.15
CA LEU A 4 18.55 -2.18 -3.78
C LEU A 4 18.78 -0.74 -3.33
N ILE A 5 17.70 0.04 -3.15
CA ILE A 5 17.75 1.45 -2.76
C ILE A 5 16.57 1.78 -1.84
N PHE A 6 16.86 2.63 -0.84
CA PHE A 6 15.87 3.37 -0.08
C PHE A 6 16.36 4.82 0.06
N SER A 7 15.62 5.78 -0.46
CA SER A 7 16.02 7.20 -0.46
C SER A 7 14.82 8.11 -0.32
N GLN A 8 14.94 9.15 0.50
CA GLN A 8 13.93 10.20 0.64
C GLN A 8 14.13 11.26 -0.44
N THR A 9 13.10 11.55 -1.23
CA THR A 9 13.13 12.60 -2.25
C THR A 9 12.34 13.82 -1.78
N THR A 10 12.94 15.01 -1.85
CA THR A 10 12.30 16.28 -1.47
C THR A 10 11.42 16.87 -2.58
N GLN A 11 11.63 16.44 -3.82
CA GLN A 11 10.85 16.85 -4.99
C GLN A 11 10.41 15.63 -5.81
N HIS A 12 9.13 15.59 -6.15
CA HIS A 12 8.50 14.52 -6.94
C HIS A 12 8.41 14.86 -8.44
N SER A 13 9.42 15.55 -8.98
CA SER A 13 9.50 15.78 -10.44
C SER A 13 9.84 14.48 -11.15
N ARG A 14 9.15 14.21 -12.26
CA ARG A 14 9.31 13.00 -13.08
C ARG A 14 10.74 12.90 -13.65
N GLU A 15 11.34 14.05 -13.98
CA GLU A 15 12.71 14.16 -14.47
C GLU A 15 13.72 13.74 -13.40
N LEU A 16 13.53 14.18 -12.16
CA LEU A 16 14.40 13.81 -11.04
C LEU A 16 14.29 12.31 -10.73
N ILE A 17 13.07 11.78 -10.67
CA ILE A 17 12.85 10.34 -10.46
C ILE A 17 13.56 9.53 -11.54
N ALA A 18 13.44 9.90 -12.81
CA ALA A 18 14.15 9.22 -13.89
C ALA A 18 15.66 9.33 -13.81
N LYS A 19 16.21 10.49 -13.38
CA LYS A 19 17.65 10.63 -13.14
C LYS A 19 18.12 9.70 -12.03
N TYR A 20 17.38 9.60 -10.93
CA TYR A 20 17.69 8.66 -9.85
C TYR A 20 17.65 7.21 -10.32
N VAL A 21 16.56 6.80 -10.99
CA VAL A 21 16.44 5.44 -11.55
C VAL A 21 17.61 5.13 -12.48
N LYS A 22 18.01 6.07 -13.36
CA LYS A 22 19.17 5.90 -14.23
C LYS A 22 20.46 5.67 -13.44
N ALA A 23 20.76 6.56 -12.50
CA ALA A 23 21.98 6.50 -11.71
C ALA A 23 22.08 5.15 -10.97
N TYR A 24 20.97 4.69 -10.42
CA TYR A 24 20.92 3.40 -9.73
C TYR A 24 21.08 2.21 -10.67
N LEU A 25 20.39 2.17 -11.82
CA LEU A 25 20.58 1.10 -12.80
C LEU A 25 22.05 1.03 -13.25
N THR A 26 22.70 2.18 -13.45
CA THR A 26 24.13 2.24 -13.79
C THR A 26 25.01 1.74 -12.65
N ASN A 27 24.83 2.24 -11.43
CA ASN A 27 25.67 1.89 -10.27
C ASN A 27 25.59 0.40 -9.92
N TRP A 28 24.45 -0.23 -10.17
CA TRP A 28 24.24 -1.66 -9.96
C TRP A 28 24.49 -2.51 -11.23
N GLU A 29 24.93 -1.88 -12.33
CA GLU A 29 25.16 -2.52 -13.64
C GLU A 29 23.95 -3.29 -14.20
N LEU A 30 22.75 -2.83 -13.87
CA LEU A 30 21.49 -3.43 -14.29
C LEU A 30 21.12 -2.98 -15.70
N LYS A 31 21.56 -3.75 -16.69
CA LYS A 31 21.37 -3.46 -18.12
C LYS A 31 20.04 -3.97 -18.69
N ARG A 32 19.31 -4.84 -17.96
CA ARG A 32 18.09 -5.50 -18.45
C ARG A 32 16.97 -5.36 -17.43
N VAL A 33 15.97 -4.57 -17.77
CA VAL A 33 14.75 -4.34 -16.99
C VAL A 33 13.56 -4.93 -17.73
N LEU A 34 12.84 -5.82 -17.05
CA LEU A 34 11.65 -6.49 -17.59
C LEU A 34 10.37 -5.68 -17.34
N SER A 35 10.14 -5.27 -16.09
CA SER A 35 8.89 -4.65 -15.65
C SER A 35 9.15 -3.55 -14.62
N ILE A 36 8.23 -2.59 -14.53
CA ILE A 36 8.24 -1.50 -13.54
C ILE A 36 6.91 -1.52 -12.81
N ILE A 37 6.93 -1.73 -11.51
CA ILE A 37 5.72 -1.75 -10.69
C ILE A 37 5.71 -0.49 -9.84
N VAL A 38 4.68 0.33 -10.01
CA VAL A 38 4.42 1.52 -9.20
C VAL A 38 3.06 1.38 -8.50
N ASP A 39 2.83 2.20 -7.49
CA ASP A 39 1.48 2.38 -6.92
C ASP A 39 0.57 3.08 -7.94
N ASN A 40 -0.71 2.73 -7.94
CA ASN A 40 -1.69 3.25 -8.89
C ASN A 40 -2.23 4.62 -8.44
N ALA A 41 -1.35 5.62 -8.39
CA ALA A 41 -1.73 7.02 -8.30
C ALA A 41 -1.80 7.59 -9.72
N THR A 42 -2.84 8.38 -10.03
CA THR A 42 -3.02 9.00 -11.37
C THR A 42 -1.81 9.84 -11.81
N THR A 43 -1.08 10.40 -10.85
CA THR A 43 0.17 11.14 -11.09
C THR A 43 1.31 10.25 -11.58
N ASN A 44 1.27 8.95 -11.28
CA ASN A 44 2.29 7.99 -11.67
C ASN A 44 2.13 7.54 -13.12
N ASP A 45 0.93 7.54 -13.70
CA ASP A 45 0.71 7.13 -15.09
C ASP A 45 1.61 7.91 -16.05
N VAL A 46 1.66 9.23 -15.89
CA VAL A 46 2.49 10.11 -16.71
C VAL A 46 3.99 9.97 -16.36
N GLY A 47 4.32 9.66 -15.11
CA GLY A 47 5.68 9.39 -14.65
C GLY A 47 6.25 8.09 -15.21
N VAL A 48 5.45 7.03 -15.26
CA VAL A 48 5.90 5.74 -15.77
C VAL A 48 5.97 5.75 -17.30
N GLN A 49 5.05 6.41 -18.00
CA GLN A 49 5.20 6.61 -19.45
C GLN A 49 6.51 7.34 -19.77
N TYR A 50 6.85 8.37 -18.98
CA TYR A 50 8.12 9.07 -19.12
C TYR A 50 9.32 8.15 -18.86
N LEU A 51 9.30 7.37 -17.77
CA LEU A 51 10.34 6.39 -17.46
C LEU A 51 10.50 5.34 -18.57
N LYS A 52 9.39 4.78 -19.08
CA LYS A 52 9.40 3.81 -20.19
C LYS A 52 10.11 4.39 -21.41
N ARG A 53 9.79 5.62 -21.83
CA ARG A 53 10.46 6.30 -22.95
C ARG A 53 11.96 6.49 -22.71
N ARG A 54 12.35 6.88 -21.50
CA ARG A 54 13.76 7.05 -21.13
C ARG A 54 14.52 5.73 -21.11
N MET A 55 13.91 4.67 -20.61
CA MET A 55 14.53 3.35 -20.54
C MET A 55 14.65 2.68 -21.91
N LEU A 56 13.72 2.97 -22.82
CA LEU A 56 13.88 2.65 -24.24
C LEU A 56 15.11 3.35 -24.83
N SER A 57 15.30 4.64 -24.57
CA SER A 57 16.46 5.38 -25.09
C SER A 57 17.79 4.98 -24.45
N TRP A 58 17.76 4.39 -23.25
CA TRP A 58 18.94 3.77 -22.61
C TRP A 58 19.19 2.34 -23.06
N ASN A 59 18.34 1.79 -23.94
CA ASN A 59 18.40 0.41 -24.42
C ASN A 59 18.47 -0.63 -23.30
N CYS A 60 17.78 -0.36 -22.17
CA CYS A 60 17.83 -1.23 -21.00
C CYS A 60 16.56 -2.07 -20.80
N LEU A 61 15.57 -1.95 -21.68
CA LEU A 61 14.32 -2.72 -21.59
C LEU A 61 14.41 -4.04 -22.36
N VAL A 62 13.99 -5.11 -21.70
CA VAL A 62 13.79 -6.42 -22.34
C VAL A 62 12.64 -6.33 -23.34
N LEU A 63 12.78 -6.98 -24.50
CA LEU A 63 11.76 -7.03 -25.56
C LEU A 63 11.22 -5.64 -25.95
N LYS A 64 12.10 -4.62 -25.99
CA LYS A 64 11.71 -3.22 -26.29
C LYS A 64 10.53 -2.72 -25.45
N GLY A 65 10.38 -3.24 -24.22
CA GLY A 65 9.35 -2.83 -23.29
C GLY A 65 7.92 -3.30 -23.61
N GLU A 66 7.77 -4.36 -24.41
CA GLU A 66 6.49 -4.99 -24.75
C GLU A 66 5.72 -5.49 -23.51
N HIS A 67 6.44 -6.04 -22.52
CA HIS A 67 5.87 -6.54 -21.26
C HIS A 67 6.14 -5.65 -20.04
N VAL A 68 6.40 -4.36 -20.25
CA VAL A 68 6.47 -3.40 -19.13
C VAL A 68 5.07 -3.22 -18.57
N HIS A 69 4.72 -4.08 -17.62
CA HIS A 69 3.44 -4.09 -16.90
C HIS A 69 3.49 -3.12 -15.71
N MET A 70 2.51 -2.21 -15.62
CA MET A 70 2.53 -1.05 -14.72
C MET A 70 1.41 -1.00 -13.68
N CYS A 71 0.87 -2.14 -13.25
CA CYS A 71 -0.16 -2.16 -12.21
C CYS A 71 0.28 -3.01 -11.03
N CYS A 72 0.23 -2.43 -9.83
CA CYS A 72 0.35 -3.21 -8.60
C CYS A 72 -0.96 -3.98 -8.37
N CYS A 73 -0.91 -5.32 -8.36
CA CYS A 73 -2.07 -6.18 -8.10
C CYS A 73 -2.71 -5.86 -6.74
N GLU A 74 -1.91 -5.43 -5.76
CA GLU A 74 -2.37 -4.96 -4.45
C GLU A 74 -3.39 -3.83 -4.57
N HIS A 75 -3.24 -2.92 -5.53
CA HIS A 75 -4.18 -1.82 -5.71
C HIS A 75 -5.50 -2.29 -6.29
N ILE A 76 -5.49 -3.18 -7.28
CA ILE A 76 -6.71 -3.76 -7.85
C ILE A 76 -7.47 -4.51 -6.75
N LEU A 77 -6.75 -5.32 -5.95
CA LEU A 77 -7.30 -5.96 -4.77
C LEU A 77 -7.85 -4.93 -3.77
N SER A 78 -7.13 -3.82 -3.53
CA SER A 78 -7.59 -2.75 -2.65
C SER A 78 -8.88 -2.11 -3.13
N LEU A 79 -9.03 -1.89 -4.43
CA LEU A 79 -10.25 -1.33 -5.02
C LEU A 79 -11.42 -2.30 -4.87
N ILE A 80 -11.23 -3.58 -5.21
CA ILE A 80 -12.26 -4.62 -5.07
C ILE A 80 -12.69 -4.74 -3.60
N VAL A 81 -11.74 -4.83 -2.67
CA VAL A 81 -12.02 -4.92 -1.24
C VAL A 81 -12.73 -3.65 -0.76
N LYS A 82 -12.24 -2.45 -1.10
CA LYS A 82 -12.89 -1.20 -0.70
C LYS A 82 -14.31 -1.10 -1.23
N ASP A 83 -14.56 -1.57 -2.44
CA ASP A 83 -15.89 -1.58 -3.02
C ASP A 83 -16.82 -2.53 -2.28
N GLY A 84 -16.39 -3.78 -2.03
CA GLY A 84 -17.14 -4.72 -1.20
C GLY A 84 -17.37 -4.22 0.23
N LEU A 85 -16.42 -3.49 0.82
CA LEU A 85 -16.56 -2.90 2.15
C LEU A 85 -17.57 -1.73 2.18
N LYS A 86 -17.90 -1.09 1.04
CA LYS A 86 -18.94 -0.05 0.99
C LYS A 86 -20.31 -0.63 1.34
N GLU A 87 -20.60 -1.83 0.84
CA GLU A 87 -21.89 -2.51 1.08
C GLU A 87 -22.13 -2.77 2.56
N ILE A 88 -21.07 -3.10 3.31
CA ILE A 88 -21.15 -3.39 4.75
C ILE A 88 -20.70 -2.22 5.65
N LYS A 89 -20.52 -1.03 5.07
CA LYS A 89 -19.96 0.15 5.75
C LYS A 89 -20.72 0.52 7.03
N VAL A 90 -22.05 0.38 7.03
CA VAL A 90 -22.88 0.68 8.20
C VAL A 90 -22.55 -0.26 9.37
N SER A 91 -22.42 -1.56 9.10
CA SER A 91 -22.05 -2.56 10.11
C SER A 91 -20.66 -2.32 10.66
N ILE A 92 -19.70 -1.99 9.78
CA ILE A 92 -18.32 -1.62 10.18
C ILE A 92 -18.35 -0.40 11.11
N LEU A 93 -19.08 0.66 10.75
CA LEU A 93 -19.18 1.86 11.58
C LEU A 93 -19.79 1.58 12.95
N LYS A 94 -20.81 0.71 13.03
CA LYS A 94 -21.41 0.30 14.31
C LYS A 94 -20.38 -0.40 15.20
N ILE A 95 -19.64 -1.37 14.65
CA ILE A 95 -18.59 -2.08 15.38
C ILE A 95 -17.51 -1.09 15.84
N GLN A 96 -17.01 -0.23 14.95
CA GLN A 96 -16.01 0.78 15.29
C GLN A 96 -16.48 1.72 16.41
N ASN A 97 -17.74 2.12 16.41
CA ASN A 97 -18.30 2.98 17.45
C ASN A 97 -18.37 2.26 18.80
N VAL A 98 -18.75 0.98 18.83
CA VAL A 98 -18.71 0.16 20.05
C VAL A 98 -17.28 0.03 20.56
N VAL A 99 -16.31 -0.27 19.69
CA VAL A 99 -14.90 -0.34 20.07
C VAL A 99 -14.41 0.98 20.65
N LYS A 100 -14.70 2.11 19.98
CA LYS A 100 -14.36 3.45 20.48
C LYS A 100 -14.95 3.70 21.86
N TYR A 101 -16.22 3.35 22.06
CA TYR A 101 -16.89 3.51 23.34
C TYR A 101 -16.22 2.69 24.45
N VAL A 102 -15.93 1.41 24.20
CA VAL A 102 -15.25 0.53 25.16
C VAL A 102 -13.87 1.06 25.53
N LYS A 103 -13.13 1.58 24.55
CA LYS A 103 -11.76 2.09 24.74
C LYS A 103 -11.69 3.53 25.23
N SER A 104 -12.80 4.26 25.32
CA SER A 104 -12.77 5.68 25.66
C SER A 104 -12.37 5.96 27.11
N SER A 105 -12.43 4.97 28.00
CA SER A 105 -11.90 5.09 29.36
C SER A 105 -11.48 3.75 29.97
N PRO A 106 -10.52 3.73 30.92
CA PRO A 106 -10.11 2.50 31.61
C PRO A 106 -11.28 1.79 32.31
N THR A 107 -12.21 2.54 32.91
CA THR A 107 -13.39 2.00 33.60
C THR A 107 -14.32 1.28 32.64
N ARG A 108 -14.55 1.82 31.43
CA ARG A 108 -15.41 1.18 30.41
C ARG A 108 -14.77 -0.11 29.90
N LEU A 109 -13.45 -0.09 29.69
CA LEU A 109 -12.70 -1.28 29.28
C LEU A 109 -12.75 -2.37 30.37
N ALA A 110 -12.61 -2.00 31.65
CA ALA A 110 -12.70 -2.93 32.76
C ALA A 110 -14.11 -3.56 32.86
N ARG A 111 -15.17 -2.76 32.73
CA ARG A 111 -16.55 -3.27 32.70
C ARG A 111 -16.78 -4.21 31.52
N PHE A 112 -16.25 -3.90 30.35
CA PHE A 112 -16.32 -4.78 29.19
C PHE A 112 -15.65 -6.13 29.45
N LYS A 113 -14.43 -6.14 30.01
CA LYS A 113 -13.71 -7.37 30.37
C LYS A 113 -14.50 -8.24 31.37
N ALA A 114 -15.07 -7.62 32.40
CA ALA A 114 -15.92 -8.33 33.35
C ALA A 114 -17.13 -8.99 32.66
N CYS A 115 -17.78 -8.29 31.70
CA CYS A 115 -18.87 -8.89 30.92
C CYS A 115 -18.41 -10.05 30.02
N VAL A 116 -17.22 -9.98 29.44
CA VAL A 116 -16.63 -11.04 28.61
C VAL A 116 -16.39 -12.29 29.45
N GLU A 117 -15.86 -12.14 30.66
CA GLU A 117 -15.66 -13.22 31.63
C GLU A 117 -16.99 -13.83 32.06
N LEU A 118 -17.99 -13.01 32.41
CA LEU A 118 -19.33 -13.46 32.79
C LEU A 118 -20.06 -14.23 31.68
N LYS A 119 -19.75 -13.95 30.41
CA LYS A 119 -20.35 -14.62 29.25
C LYS A 119 -19.53 -15.80 28.74
N GLU A 120 -18.46 -16.17 29.45
CA GLU A 120 -17.57 -17.29 29.12
C GLU A 120 -17.07 -17.25 27.66
N ILE A 121 -16.84 -16.04 27.14
CA ILE A 121 -16.38 -15.89 25.76
C ILE A 121 -14.94 -16.41 25.67
N SER A 122 -14.75 -17.51 24.93
CA SER A 122 -13.46 -18.17 24.77
C SER A 122 -12.42 -17.34 23.99
N TYR A 123 -12.87 -16.35 23.22
CA TYR A 123 -12.02 -15.48 22.42
C TYR A 123 -11.29 -14.45 23.28
N LYS A 124 -9.96 -14.57 23.37
CA LYS A 124 -9.07 -13.71 24.19
C LYS A 124 -8.48 -12.52 23.43
N GLY A 125 -8.92 -12.27 22.19
CA GLY A 125 -8.40 -11.17 21.39
C GLY A 125 -8.77 -9.80 21.97
N PHE A 126 -7.86 -8.84 21.83
CA PHE A 126 -8.11 -7.47 22.29
C PHE A 126 -9.04 -6.71 21.34
N VAL A 127 -9.85 -5.81 21.91
CA VAL A 127 -10.64 -4.88 21.10
C VAL A 127 -9.69 -3.88 20.43
N CYS A 128 -9.56 -3.96 19.11
CA CYS A 128 -8.69 -3.10 18.31
C CYS A 128 -9.50 -2.16 17.42
N LEU A 129 -8.99 -0.94 17.21
CA LEU A 129 -9.52 -0.04 16.20
C LEU A 129 -8.73 -0.22 14.92
N ASP A 130 -9.44 -0.22 13.79
CA ASP A 130 -8.81 -0.31 12.49
C ASP A 130 -7.82 0.86 12.28
N VAL A 131 -6.62 0.53 11.79
CA VAL A 131 -5.63 1.52 11.40
C VAL A 131 -5.75 1.72 9.90
N LYS A 132 -6.22 2.90 9.47
CA LYS A 132 -6.48 3.22 8.04
C LYS A 132 -5.32 2.90 7.08
N THR A 133 -4.08 2.90 7.57
CA THR A 133 -2.87 2.70 6.77
C THR A 133 -2.31 1.27 6.84
N LYS A 134 -2.92 0.35 7.59
CA LYS A 134 -2.50 -1.05 7.69
C LYS A 134 -3.62 -1.98 7.21
N TRP A 135 -3.24 -3.05 6.53
CA TRP A 135 -4.15 -4.08 6.02
C TRP A 135 -4.48 -5.17 7.04
N ASN A 136 -4.31 -4.89 8.33
CA ASN A 136 -4.57 -5.79 9.46
C ASN A 136 -5.25 -5.04 10.60
#